data_AF-A0A2G9C9Z1-F1
#
_entry.id   AF-A0A2G9C9Z1-F1
#
_cell.length_a   1.000
_cell.length_b   1.000
_cell.length_c   1.000
_cell.angle_alpha   90.00
_cell.angle_beta   90.00
_cell.angle_gamma   90.00
#
_symmetry.space_group_name_H-M   'P 1'
#
loop_
_entity.id
_entity.type
_entity.pdbx_description
1 polymer ?
#
loop_
_entity_poly.entity_id
_entity_poly.type
_entity_poly.pdbx_seq_one_letter_code
_entity_poly.pdbx_strand_id
1 'polypeptide(L)'
;MLGASTARFPTLMSAPTGLSLRARLYLVLGLALALVAASALLGWWQSNRLAGIAQSLYEDRLVPVDLLREIEHTLGAQQLGALLITQAQQPDAAQLDSAGRRLTDATRELWRRYLATRMVPAETALIARTQPQLDQLWAALTANLPPTPEALRDLNQRRLATMRLLDELIAFQLSQARVDTERARQGATDAAHLGLLLVLLTAGLCGIVVCTVWTRYDEERRAGLDSRQRLQRLYQALSQTNQRIVRREAEAFDDPRAEQHLFDDLCRICVETGHARFAAVVLVDGDHFERVAEHGPADRLMPGAPQRWRRDAPFARSSMATRAILEGTHQVSNRALEDPSLTVPGAPLIPPGVESMAAFPLRRGGEVVGALSLLAGEPGFFDPQVLGLLDEMAGDLSFALEHLRRERHQARELDVLRDALRGQESGLVETTPAAFRPEATSRPAAESPDATDQSEHGPR
;
A
#
# COMPACT_ATOMS: atom_id res chain seq x y z
N MET A 1 1.59 -28.16 -47.13
CA MET A 1 2.09 -26.78 -47.24
C MET A 1 1.04 -25.84 -46.67
N LEU A 2 1.51 -24.81 -45.94
CA LEU A 2 0.77 -23.75 -45.24
C LEU A 2 0.05 -24.24 -43.98
N GLY A 3 0.43 -23.89 -42.76
CA GLY A 3 1.24 -22.77 -42.28
C GLY A 3 0.48 -22.12 -41.13
N ALA A 4 0.95 -22.36 -39.90
CA ALA A 4 0.35 -21.90 -38.65
C ALA A 4 0.21 -20.37 -38.61
N SER A 5 -0.96 -19.88 -38.23
CA SER A 5 -1.16 -18.50 -37.78
C SER A 5 -1.53 -18.53 -36.31
N THR A 6 -0.51 -18.52 -35.47
CA THR A 6 -0.62 -18.31 -34.02
C THR A 6 -1.18 -16.92 -33.76
N ALA A 7 -2.33 -16.88 -33.09
CA ALA A 7 -2.95 -15.66 -32.63
C ALA A 7 -1.98 -14.91 -31.70
N ARG A 8 -1.60 -13.69 -32.11
CA ARG A 8 -0.92 -12.72 -31.26
C ARG A 8 -1.84 -12.36 -30.10
N PHE A 9 -1.44 -12.71 -28.89
CA PHE A 9 -2.00 -12.12 -27.68
C PHE A 9 -1.75 -10.61 -27.70
N PRO A 10 -2.77 -9.76 -27.46
CA PRO A 10 -2.55 -8.35 -27.28
C PRO A 10 -1.80 -8.12 -25.97
N THR A 11 -0.70 -7.38 -26.11
CA THR A 11 0.06 -6.67 -25.10
C THR A 11 -0.82 -6.19 -23.95
N LEU A 12 -0.49 -6.64 -22.73
CA LEU A 12 -0.89 -6.02 -21.48
C LEU A 12 -0.64 -4.52 -21.57
N MET A 13 -1.72 -3.74 -21.70
CA MET A 13 -1.71 -2.31 -21.44
C MET A 13 -1.18 -2.12 -20.02
N SER A 14 -0.02 -1.47 -19.92
CA SER A 14 0.45 -0.85 -18.70
C SER A 14 -0.67 0.06 -18.16
N ALA A 15 -1.20 -0.30 -16.99
CA ALA A 15 -2.12 0.56 -16.26
C ALA A 15 -1.42 1.91 -15.99
N PRO A 16 -2.11 3.05 -16.13
CA PRO A 16 -1.51 4.36 -15.93
C PRO A 16 -1.05 4.51 -14.48
N THR A 17 0.26 4.36 -14.28
CA THR A 17 0.95 4.74 -13.04
C THR A 17 1.03 6.25 -12.98
N GLY A 18 0.20 6.91 -12.17
CA GLY A 18 0.28 8.37 -12.12
C GLY A 18 -0.65 9.15 -11.22
N LEU A 19 -1.20 8.58 -10.15
CA LEU A 19 -1.82 9.42 -9.11
C LEU A 19 -0.77 9.78 -8.07
N SER A 20 -0.44 11.07 -7.99
CA SER A 20 0.45 11.63 -6.96
C SER A 20 -0.07 11.29 -5.56
N LEU A 21 0.82 11.21 -4.55
CA LEU A 21 0.46 10.93 -3.16
C LEU A 21 -0.69 11.83 -2.67
N ARG A 22 -0.66 13.12 -3.06
CA ARG A 22 -1.71 14.10 -2.77
C ARG A 22 -3.04 13.70 -3.41
N ALA A 23 -3.03 13.32 -4.68
CA ALA A 23 -4.24 12.88 -5.37
C ALA A 23 -4.84 11.61 -4.74
N ARG A 24 -4.00 10.67 -4.28
CA ARG A 24 -4.47 9.47 -3.55
C ARG A 24 -5.12 9.83 -2.21
N LEU A 25 -4.52 10.75 -1.45
CA LEU A 25 -5.09 11.26 -0.19
C LEU A 25 -6.41 12.01 -0.41
N TYR A 26 -6.51 12.87 -1.43
CA TYR A 26 -7.76 13.55 -1.77
C TYR A 26 -8.84 12.59 -2.22
N LEU A 27 -8.48 11.49 -2.91
CA LEU A 27 -9.43 10.46 -3.31
C LEU A 27 -9.99 9.73 -2.09
N VAL A 28 -9.13 9.31 -1.15
CA VAL A 28 -9.57 8.66 0.11
C VAL A 28 -10.45 9.61 0.93
N LEU A 29 -10.02 10.86 1.09
CA LEU A 29 -10.80 11.86 1.82
C LEU A 29 -12.15 12.13 1.16
N GLY A 30 -12.17 12.28 -0.16
CA GLY A 30 -13.39 12.50 -0.94
C GLY A 30 -14.36 11.33 -0.83
N LEU A 31 -13.85 10.09 -0.84
CA LEU A 31 -14.67 8.88 -0.73
C LEU A 31 -15.25 8.72 0.69
N ALA A 32 -14.47 9.04 1.73
CA ALA A 32 -14.96 9.08 3.10
C ALA A 32 -16.05 10.15 3.29
N LEU A 33 -15.87 11.34 2.70
CA LEU A 33 -16.85 12.43 2.79
C LEU A 33 -18.13 12.08 2.02
N ALA A 34 -18.01 11.41 0.87
CA ALA A 34 -19.14 10.88 0.12
C ALA A 34 -19.91 9.81 0.91
N LEU A 35 -19.22 8.94 1.64
CA LEU A 35 -19.83 7.93 2.52
C LEU A 35 -20.67 8.59 3.62
N VAL A 36 -20.11 9.60 4.28
CA VAL A 36 -20.81 10.37 5.32
C VAL A 36 -22.04 11.08 4.75
N ALA A 37 -21.90 11.72 3.58
CA ALA A 37 -23.00 12.40 2.91
C ALA A 37 -24.12 11.43 2.48
N ALA A 38 -23.77 10.26 1.93
CA ALA A 38 -24.73 9.23 1.55
C ALA A 38 -25.50 8.69 2.76
N SER A 39 -24.79 8.48 3.88
CA SER A 39 -25.40 8.00 5.14
C SER A 39 -26.35 9.04 5.72
N ALA A 40 -25.98 10.32 5.68
CA ALA A 40 -26.82 11.43 6.13
C ALA A 40 -28.09 11.59 5.26
N LEU A 41 -27.94 11.53 3.93
CA LEU A 41 -29.08 11.59 2.99
C LEU A 41 -30.04 10.43 3.19
N LEU A 42 -29.52 9.22 3.39
CA LEU A 42 -30.33 8.03 3.62
C LEU A 42 -31.11 8.14 4.93
N GLY A 43 -30.45 8.57 6.02
CA GLY A 43 -31.11 8.81 7.30
C GLY A 43 -32.20 9.87 7.22
N TRP A 44 -31.93 10.97 6.52
CA TRP A 44 -32.92 12.03 6.29
C TRP A 44 -34.13 11.52 5.48
N TRP A 45 -33.90 10.79 4.39
CA TRP A 45 -34.97 10.21 3.58
C TRP A 45 -35.83 9.22 4.37
N GLN A 46 -35.20 8.34 5.16
CA GLN A 46 -35.91 7.35 5.98
C GLN A 46 -36.77 8.02 7.07
N SER A 47 -36.24 9.05 7.73
CA SER A 47 -36.96 9.83 8.73
C SER A 47 -38.19 10.52 8.14
N ASN A 48 -38.04 11.16 6.97
CA ASN A 48 -39.15 11.86 6.32
C ASN A 48 -40.25 10.89 5.86
N ARG A 49 -39.89 9.68 5.41
CA ARG A 49 -40.84 8.62 5.07
C ARG A 49 -41.63 8.12 6.28
N LEU A 50 -40.96 7.92 7.42
CA LEU A 50 -41.60 7.53 8.68
C LEU A 50 -42.60 8.60 9.17
N ALA A 51 -42.24 9.87 9.08
CA ALA A 51 -43.12 10.98 9.44
C ALA A 51 -44.40 10.99 8.58
N GLY A 52 -44.28 10.82 7.25
CA GLY A 52 -45.43 10.76 6.35
C GLY A 52 -46.36 9.57 6.63
N ILE A 53 -45.80 8.40 6.94
CA ILE A 53 -46.60 7.21 7.29
C ILE A 53 -47.35 7.45 8.61
N ALA A 54 -46.70 8.00 9.63
CA ALA A 54 -47.32 8.30 10.92
C ALA A 54 -48.48 9.30 10.76
N GLN A 55 -48.30 10.34 9.95
CA GLN A 55 -49.35 11.30 9.65
C GLN A 55 -50.54 10.63 8.93
N SER A 56 -50.28 9.81 7.91
CA SER A 56 -51.37 9.10 7.21
C SER A 56 -52.14 8.14 8.12
N LEU A 57 -51.47 7.44 9.04
CA LEU A 57 -52.14 6.54 9.99
C LEU A 57 -53.01 7.31 10.98
N TYR A 58 -52.58 8.50 11.39
CA TYR A 58 -53.36 9.37 12.26
C TYR A 58 -54.63 9.87 11.56
N GLU A 59 -54.47 10.47 10.37
CA GLU A 59 -55.58 11.06 9.60
C GLU A 59 -56.56 10.01 9.05
N ASP A 60 -56.05 8.91 8.47
CA ASP A 60 -56.88 7.92 7.76
C ASP A 60 -57.49 6.86 8.69
N ARG A 61 -57.03 6.70 9.94
CA ARG A 61 -57.48 5.62 10.83
C ARG A 61 -57.86 6.06 12.24
N LEU A 62 -57.02 6.86 12.91
CA LEU A 62 -57.28 7.23 14.31
C LEU A 62 -58.47 8.19 14.43
N VAL A 63 -58.51 9.22 13.58
CA VAL A 63 -59.60 10.21 13.55
C VAL A 63 -60.98 9.56 13.30
N PRO A 64 -61.17 8.68 12.29
CA PRO A 64 -62.41 7.93 12.12
C PRO A 64 -62.83 7.10 13.34
N VAL A 65 -61.89 6.41 13.99
CA VAL A 65 -62.18 5.59 15.18
C VAL A 65 -62.65 6.45 16.34
N ASP A 66 -62.00 7.59 16.57
CA ASP A 66 -62.39 8.53 17.62
C ASP A 66 -63.79 9.11 17.37
N LEU A 67 -64.11 9.48 16.13
CA LEU A 67 -65.45 9.95 15.75
C LEU A 67 -66.54 8.89 16.01
N LEU A 68 -66.27 7.62 15.67
CA LEU A 68 -67.22 6.52 15.89
C LEU A 68 -67.41 6.20 17.37
N ARG A 69 -66.33 6.23 18.17
CA ARG A 69 -66.40 6.03 19.62
C ARG A 69 -67.20 7.14 20.31
N GLU A 70 -67.10 8.38 19.82
CA GLU A 70 -67.91 9.48 20.35
C GLU A 70 -69.41 9.27 20.06
N ILE A 71 -69.75 8.75 18.87
CA ILE A 71 -71.14 8.36 18.53
C ILE A 71 -71.59 7.20 19.42
N GLU A 72 -70.76 6.17 19.57
CA GLU A 72 -71.03 5.01 20.44
C GLU A 72 -71.27 5.45 21.89
N HIS A 73 -70.44 6.36 22.43
CA HIS A 73 -70.59 6.91 23.76
C HIS A 73 -71.90 7.69 23.92
N THR A 74 -72.26 8.50 22.93
CA THR A 74 -73.50 9.29 22.89
C THR A 74 -74.76 8.39 22.87
N LEU A 75 -74.71 7.29 22.11
CA LEU A 75 -75.80 6.31 22.03
C LEU A 75 -75.73 5.24 23.14
N GLY A 76 -74.64 5.23 23.91
CA GLY A 76 -74.30 4.21 24.89
C GLY A 76 -75.13 4.27 26.17
N ALA A 77 -74.77 3.40 27.11
CA ALA A 77 -75.47 3.27 28.39
C ALA A 77 -75.42 4.56 29.24
N GLN A 78 -74.38 5.39 29.06
CA GLN A 78 -74.13 6.56 29.90
C GLN A 78 -74.93 7.81 29.50
N GLN A 79 -75.32 7.93 28.23
CA GLN A 79 -76.06 9.09 27.73
C GLN A 79 -77.48 8.70 27.34
N LEU A 80 -77.70 8.22 26.11
CA LEU A 80 -79.04 7.83 25.67
C LEU A 80 -79.63 6.69 26.51
N GLY A 81 -78.82 5.69 26.91
CA GLY A 81 -79.27 4.62 27.79
C GLY A 81 -79.73 5.12 29.16
N ALA A 82 -78.98 6.03 29.78
CA ALA A 82 -79.33 6.64 31.06
C ALA A 82 -80.61 7.47 30.94
N LEU A 83 -80.75 8.26 29.87
CA LEU A 83 -81.96 9.02 29.58
C LEU A 83 -83.20 8.11 29.51
N LEU A 84 -83.10 6.97 28.82
CA LEU A 84 -84.21 6.02 28.71
C LEU A 84 -84.59 5.41 30.07
N ILE A 85 -83.60 5.13 30.93
CA ILE A 85 -83.84 4.63 32.30
C ILE A 85 -84.54 5.70 33.14
N THR A 86 -84.06 6.95 33.10
CA THR A 86 -84.67 8.07 33.82
C THR A 86 -86.12 8.27 33.39
N GLN A 87 -86.39 8.25 32.08
CA GLN A 87 -87.74 8.45 31.54
C GLN A 87 -88.69 7.28 31.85
N ALA A 88 -88.16 6.07 32.04
CA ALA A 88 -88.95 4.93 32.50
C ALA A 88 -89.38 5.07 33.98
N GLN A 89 -88.61 5.79 34.80
CA GLN A 89 -88.90 6.03 36.22
C GLN A 89 -89.71 7.32 36.44
N GLN A 90 -89.41 8.36 35.66
CA GLN A 90 -90.00 9.71 35.74
C GLN A 90 -90.30 10.20 34.32
N PRO A 91 -91.51 9.94 33.78
CA PRO A 91 -91.85 10.30 32.41
C PRO A 91 -92.04 11.81 32.25
N ASP A 92 -91.20 12.43 31.43
CA ASP A 92 -91.27 13.84 31.02
C ASP A 92 -91.06 13.94 29.49
N ALA A 93 -92.16 14.11 28.77
CA ALA A 93 -92.16 14.17 27.31
C ALA A 93 -91.36 15.37 26.76
N ALA A 94 -91.33 16.50 27.46
CA ALA A 94 -90.61 17.70 27.02
C ALA A 94 -89.09 17.55 27.21
N GLN A 95 -88.69 16.93 28.33
CA GLN A 95 -87.29 16.59 28.57
C GLN A 95 -86.79 15.53 27.59
N LEU A 96 -87.59 14.49 27.29
CA LEU A 96 -87.25 13.46 26.31
C LEU A 96 -87.11 14.04 24.90
N ASP A 97 -88.02 14.90 24.45
CA ASP A 97 -87.93 15.55 23.13
C ASP A 97 -86.71 16.48 23.01
N SER A 98 -86.50 17.36 24.00
CA SER A 98 -85.36 18.28 23.97
C SER A 98 -84.00 17.55 24.03
N ALA A 99 -83.89 16.48 24.81
CA ALA A 99 -82.69 15.64 24.85
C ALA A 99 -82.53 14.80 23.57
N GLY A 100 -83.61 14.24 23.03
CA GLY A 100 -83.62 13.48 21.78
C GLY A 100 -83.14 14.30 20.59
N ARG A 101 -83.58 15.55 20.46
CA ARG A 101 -83.11 16.49 19.43
C ARG A 101 -81.62 16.79 19.58
N ARG A 102 -81.16 17.13 20.79
CA ARG A 102 -79.72 17.41 21.04
C ARG A 102 -78.82 16.22 20.70
N LEU A 103 -79.19 15.02 21.14
CA LEU A 103 -78.44 13.80 20.85
C LEU A 103 -78.44 13.48 19.34
N THR A 104 -79.58 13.68 18.67
CA THR A 104 -79.70 13.52 17.22
C THR A 104 -78.79 14.49 16.46
N ASP A 105 -78.79 15.78 16.82
CA ASP A 105 -77.96 16.78 16.15
C ASP A 105 -76.47 16.51 16.36
N ALA A 106 -76.05 16.15 17.59
CA ALA A 106 -74.68 15.79 17.91
C ALA A 106 -74.20 14.56 17.13
N THR A 107 -74.97 13.47 17.16
CA THR A 107 -74.60 12.23 16.45
C THR A 107 -74.65 12.38 14.93
N ARG A 108 -75.57 13.18 14.38
CA ARG A 108 -75.63 13.47 12.94
C ARG A 108 -74.46 14.31 12.44
N GLU A 109 -73.95 15.22 13.27
CA GLU A 109 -72.75 16.00 12.96
C GLU A 109 -71.49 15.12 12.99
N LEU A 110 -71.31 14.31 14.03
CA LEU A 110 -70.19 13.37 14.12
C LEU A 110 -70.19 12.37 12.96
N TRP A 111 -71.37 11.84 12.62
CA TRP A 111 -71.51 10.91 11.50
C TRP A 111 -71.18 11.59 10.15
N ARG A 112 -71.60 12.84 9.93
CA ARG A 112 -71.22 13.62 8.74
C ARG A 112 -69.71 13.82 8.63
N ARG A 113 -69.03 14.10 9.74
CA ARG A 113 -67.56 14.22 9.78
C ARG A 113 -66.88 12.89 9.48
N TYR A 114 -67.39 11.80 10.04
CA TYR A 114 -66.90 10.46 9.74
C TYR A 114 -67.06 10.13 8.25
N LEU A 115 -68.21 10.47 7.65
CA LEU A 115 -68.44 10.26 6.21
C LEU A 115 -67.52 11.08 5.30
N ALA A 116 -66.94 12.17 5.81
CA ALA A 116 -65.99 13.00 5.07
C ALA A 116 -64.54 12.46 5.14
N THR A 117 -64.28 11.42 5.93
CA THR A 117 -62.96 10.77 6.00
C THR A 117 -62.72 9.82 4.83
N ARG A 118 -61.45 9.41 4.64
CA ARG A 118 -61.05 8.55 3.52
C ARG A 118 -61.53 7.11 3.74
N MET A 119 -62.38 6.61 2.84
CA MET A 119 -63.01 5.29 2.97
C MET A 119 -62.37 4.20 2.10
N VAL A 120 -62.45 2.95 2.59
CA VAL A 120 -62.09 1.73 1.84
C VAL A 120 -63.37 1.06 1.29
N PRO A 121 -63.36 0.38 0.12
CA PRO A 121 -64.59 -0.22 -0.45
C PRO A 121 -65.37 -1.17 0.47
N ALA A 122 -64.69 -1.88 1.36
CA ALA A 122 -65.33 -2.76 2.35
C ALA A 122 -66.05 -1.96 3.47
N GLU A 123 -65.57 -0.75 3.78
CA GLU A 123 -66.18 0.16 4.75
C GLU A 123 -67.51 0.72 4.23
N THR A 124 -67.59 1.03 2.94
CA THR A 124 -68.81 1.53 2.29
C THR A 124 -69.99 0.56 2.47
N ALA A 125 -69.72 -0.76 2.47
CA ALA A 125 -70.76 -1.77 2.70
C ALA A 125 -71.28 -1.78 4.14
N LEU A 126 -70.42 -1.54 5.13
CA LEU A 126 -70.81 -1.42 6.54
C LEU A 126 -71.59 -0.12 6.79
N ILE A 127 -71.14 0.98 6.19
CA ILE A 127 -71.82 2.27 6.22
C ILE A 127 -73.22 2.16 5.62
N ALA A 128 -73.36 1.50 4.47
CA ALA A 128 -74.66 1.30 3.81
C ALA A 128 -75.67 0.52 4.68
N ARG A 129 -75.20 -0.33 5.60
CA ARG A 129 -76.04 -1.02 6.59
C ARG A 129 -76.33 -0.18 7.83
N THR A 130 -75.38 0.66 8.24
CA THR A 130 -75.45 1.47 9.47
C THR A 130 -76.29 2.72 9.29
N GLN A 131 -76.15 3.41 8.15
CA GLN A 131 -76.90 4.62 7.79
C GLN A 131 -78.42 4.49 7.99
N PRO A 132 -79.12 3.49 7.42
CA PRO A 132 -80.57 3.38 7.59
C PRO A 132 -81.00 3.12 9.04
N GLN A 133 -80.17 2.46 9.85
CA GLN A 133 -80.46 2.25 11.28
C GLN A 133 -80.30 3.55 12.08
N LEU A 134 -79.26 4.33 11.79
CA LEU A 134 -79.09 5.67 12.36
C LEU A 134 -80.25 6.60 11.97
N ASP A 135 -80.66 6.60 10.71
CA ASP A 135 -81.79 7.41 10.24
C ASP A 135 -83.11 7.03 10.94
N GLN A 136 -83.35 5.73 11.12
CA GLN A 136 -84.51 5.23 11.89
C GLN A 136 -84.45 5.62 13.37
N LEU A 137 -83.27 5.58 13.98
CA LEU A 137 -83.07 5.99 15.38
C LEU A 137 -83.29 7.50 15.55
N TRP A 138 -82.72 8.32 14.66
CA TRP A 138 -82.91 9.77 14.66
C TRP A 138 -84.36 10.18 14.43
N ALA A 139 -85.07 9.49 13.52
CA ALA A 139 -86.49 9.71 13.31
C ALA A 139 -87.30 9.38 14.59
N ALA A 140 -86.99 8.26 15.26
CA ALA A 140 -87.65 7.88 16.50
C ALA A 140 -87.39 8.87 17.66
N LEU A 141 -86.17 9.41 17.76
CA LEU A 141 -85.80 10.40 18.77
C LEU A 141 -86.44 11.79 18.56
N THR A 142 -86.88 12.10 17.34
CA THR A 142 -87.44 13.41 16.96
C THR A 142 -88.96 13.39 16.78
N ALA A 143 -89.61 12.22 16.88
CA ALA A 143 -91.03 12.04 16.59
C ALA A 143 -92.01 12.50 17.69
N ASN A 144 -91.60 13.35 18.65
CA ASN A 144 -92.42 13.73 19.82
C ASN A 144 -93.08 12.50 20.50
N LEU A 145 -92.27 11.49 20.78
CA LEU A 145 -92.74 10.19 21.25
C LEU A 145 -93.27 10.28 22.70
N PRO A 146 -94.48 9.79 23.02
CA PRO A 146 -94.94 9.73 24.40
C PRO A 146 -94.05 8.74 25.18
N PRO A 147 -93.64 9.05 26.44
CA PRO A 147 -92.77 8.20 27.25
C PRO A 147 -93.53 6.99 27.82
N THR A 148 -94.15 6.18 26.96
CA THR A 148 -94.79 4.92 27.34
C THR A 148 -93.75 3.80 27.42
N PRO A 149 -93.96 2.77 28.26
CA PRO A 149 -93.03 1.64 28.38
C PRO A 149 -92.75 0.93 27.04
N GLU A 150 -93.76 0.82 26.17
CA GLU A 150 -93.62 0.20 24.85
C GLU A 150 -92.76 1.06 23.91
N ALA A 151 -92.98 2.38 23.92
CA ALA A 151 -92.24 3.33 23.10
C ALA A 151 -90.76 3.42 23.52
N LEU A 152 -90.48 3.44 24.83
CA LEU A 152 -89.11 3.40 25.36
C LEU A 152 -88.41 2.07 25.06
N ARG A 153 -89.15 0.95 25.05
CA ARG A 153 -88.62 -0.37 24.68
C ARG A 153 -88.25 -0.45 23.20
N ASP A 154 -89.11 0.02 22.30
CA ASP A 154 -88.82 0.08 20.85
C ASP A 154 -87.59 0.98 20.58
N LEU A 155 -87.53 2.15 21.23
CA LEU A 155 -86.40 3.06 21.11
C LEU A 155 -85.09 2.43 21.62
N ASN A 156 -85.13 1.73 22.76
CA ASN A 156 -83.96 1.01 23.27
C ASN A 156 -83.53 -0.16 22.35
N GLN A 157 -84.47 -0.85 21.70
CA GLN A 157 -84.15 -1.90 20.73
C GLN A 157 -83.46 -1.33 19.49
N ARG A 158 -83.93 -0.20 18.95
CA ARG A 158 -83.28 0.52 17.84
C ARG A 158 -81.89 1.02 18.22
N ARG A 159 -81.74 1.55 19.44
CA ARG A 159 -80.44 1.97 19.99
C ARG A 159 -79.45 0.80 20.03
N LEU A 160 -79.85 -0.35 20.60
CA LEU A 160 -78.98 -1.53 20.67
C LEU A 160 -78.64 -2.11 19.29
N ALA A 161 -79.58 -2.11 18.35
CA ALA A 161 -79.31 -2.52 16.97
C ALA A 161 -78.29 -1.61 16.28
N THR A 162 -78.40 -0.29 16.50
CA THR A 162 -77.45 0.70 15.97
C THR A 162 -76.07 0.56 16.61
N MET A 163 -76.00 0.36 17.93
CA MET A 163 -74.74 0.15 18.64
C MET A 163 -73.97 -1.06 18.11
N ARG A 164 -74.65 -2.19 17.84
CA ARG A 164 -73.99 -3.38 17.27
C ARG A 164 -73.34 -3.10 15.92
N LEU A 165 -73.98 -2.31 15.07
CA LEU A 165 -73.41 -1.94 13.77
C LEU A 165 -72.25 -0.96 13.91
N LEU A 166 -72.31 -0.04 14.87
CA LEU A 166 -71.19 0.84 15.21
C LEU A 166 -70.00 0.03 15.75
N ASP A 167 -70.24 -0.95 16.61
CA ASP A 167 -69.19 -1.86 17.13
C ASP A 167 -68.50 -2.63 15.99
N GLU A 168 -69.28 -3.16 15.04
CA GLU A 168 -68.73 -3.82 13.84
C GLU A 168 -67.86 -2.87 13.02
N LEU A 169 -68.27 -1.61 12.89
CA LEU A 169 -67.56 -0.60 12.12
C LEU A 169 -66.27 -0.16 12.84
N ILE A 170 -66.31 0.03 14.15
CA ILE A 170 -65.12 0.33 14.99
C ILE A 170 -64.14 -0.85 14.94
N ALA A 171 -64.63 -2.08 15.09
CA ALA A 171 -63.81 -3.28 14.99
C ALA A 171 -63.15 -3.40 13.61
N PHE A 172 -63.90 -3.09 12.54
CA PHE A 172 -63.35 -3.05 11.19
C PHE A 172 -62.22 -2.01 11.07
N GLN A 173 -62.42 -0.78 11.54
CA GLN A 173 -61.40 0.27 11.49
C GLN A 173 -60.14 -0.10 12.28
N LEU A 174 -60.28 -0.65 13.49
CA LEU A 174 -59.14 -1.12 14.29
C LEU A 174 -58.40 -2.29 13.62
N SER A 175 -59.12 -3.18 12.94
CA SER A 175 -58.50 -4.27 12.17
C SER A 175 -57.67 -3.74 11.00
N GLN A 176 -58.18 -2.75 10.26
CA GLN A 176 -57.47 -2.13 9.14
C GLN A 176 -56.26 -1.32 9.63
N ALA A 177 -56.42 -0.55 10.72
CA ALA A 177 -55.32 0.17 11.35
C ALA A 177 -54.17 -0.77 11.71
N ARG A 178 -54.48 -1.94 12.29
CA ARG A 178 -53.48 -2.96 12.62
C ARG A 178 -52.75 -3.48 11.37
N VAL A 179 -53.48 -3.81 10.31
CA VAL A 179 -52.87 -4.28 9.05
C VAL A 179 -51.98 -3.21 8.42
N ASP A 180 -52.43 -1.95 8.40
CA ASP A 180 -51.66 -0.84 7.83
C ASP A 180 -50.40 -0.52 8.66
N THR A 181 -50.48 -0.62 10.00
CA THR A 181 -49.29 -0.50 10.86
C THR A 181 -48.28 -1.63 10.62
N GLU A 182 -48.72 -2.87 10.39
CA GLU A 182 -47.81 -3.98 10.12
C GLU A 182 -47.14 -3.83 8.74
N ARG A 183 -47.89 -3.41 7.71
CA ARG A 183 -47.34 -3.09 6.39
C ARG A 183 -46.32 -1.95 6.45
N ALA A 184 -46.63 -0.90 7.21
CA ALA A 184 -45.71 0.21 7.46
C ALA A 184 -44.41 -0.26 8.13
N ARG A 185 -44.53 -1.13 9.14
CA ARG A 185 -43.38 -1.69 9.86
C ARG A 185 -42.49 -2.53 8.94
N GLN A 186 -43.09 -3.43 8.15
CA GLN A 186 -42.35 -4.26 7.18
C GLN A 186 -41.65 -3.38 6.12
N GLY A 187 -42.34 -2.38 5.58
CA GLY A 187 -41.75 -1.45 4.60
C GLY A 187 -40.62 -0.59 5.18
N ALA A 188 -40.63 -0.33 6.49
CA ALA A 188 -39.56 0.37 7.20
C ALA A 188 -38.35 -0.53 7.47
N THR A 189 -38.57 -1.80 7.83
CA THR A 189 -37.49 -2.77 8.05
C THR A 189 -36.76 -3.09 6.76
N ASP A 190 -37.47 -3.29 5.65
CA ASP A 190 -36.84 -3.58 4.35
C ASP A 190 -35.97 -2.42 3.87
N ALA A 191 -36.46 -1.18 4.05
CA ALA A 191 -35.68 0.02 3.74
C ALA A 191 -34.45 0.17 4.64
N ALA A 192 -34.55 -0.18 5.93
CA ALA A 192 -33.42 -0.16 6.85
C ALA A 192 -32.36 -1.21 6.46
N HIS A 193 -32.77 -2.41 6.04
CA HIS A 193 -31.86 -3.45 5.57
C HIS A 193 -31.11 -3.02 4.30
N LEU A 194 -31.80 -2.45 3.31
CA LEU A 194 -31.16 -1.92 2.11
C LEU A 194 -30.19 -0.77 2.43
N GLY A 195 -30.57 0.11 3.36
CA GLY A 195 -29.71 1.18 3.87
C GLY A 195 -28.42 0.66 4.51
N LEU A 196 -28.54 -0.34 5.40
CA LEU A 196 -27.39 -0.98 6.04
C LEU A 196 -26.47 -1.66 5.02
N LEU A 197 -27.05 -2.35 4.03
CA LEU A 197 -26.30 -3.04 2.98
C LEU A 197 -25.50 -2.04 2.12
N LEU A 198 -26.11 -0.89 1.77
CA LEU A 198 -25.43 0.19 1.05
C LEU A 198 -24.26 0.75 1.86
N VAL A 199 -24.43 1.01 3.16
CA VAL A 199 -23.36 1.50 4.05
C VAL A 199 -22.23 0.48 4.17
N LEU A 200 -22.54 -0.81 4.31
CA LEU A 200 -21.52 -1.87 4.38
C LEU A 200 -20.74 -2.01 3.07
N LEU A 201 -21.42 -1.96 1.92
CA LEU A 201 -20.76 -2.04 0.60
C LEU A 201 -19.84 -0.85 0.36
N THR A 202 -20.30 0.35 0.69
CA THR A 202 -19.51 1.59 0.51
C THR A 202 -18.34 1.66 1.49
N ALA A 203 -18.52 1.23 2.74
CA ALA A 203 -17.42 1.08 3.71
C ALA A 203 -16.39 0.03 3.25
N GLY A 204 -16.85 -1.12 2.73
CA GLY A 204 -15.98 -2.16 2.18
C GLY A 204 -15.16 -1.67 0.98
N LEU A 205 -15.79 -0.96 0.03
CA LEU A 205 -15.10 -0.35 -1.11
C LEU A 205 -14.06 0.67 -0.65
N CYS A 206 -14.39 1.52 0.32
CA CYS A 206 -13.45 2.48 0.89
C CYS A 206 -12.26 1.77 1.57
N GLY A 207 -12.53 0.67 2.30
CA GLY A 207 -11.49 -0.16 2.91
C GLY A 207 -10.53 -0.76 1.89
N ILE A 208 -11.05 -1.28 0.77
CA ILE A 208 -10.23 -1.81 -0.34
C ILE A 208 -9.34 -0.71 -0.93
N VAL A 209 -9.90 0.47 -1.21
CA VAL A 209 -9.13 1.61 -1.74
C VAL A 209 -8.02 2.02 -0.76
N VAL A 210 -8.31 2.14 0.53
CA VAL A 210 -7.31 2.49 1.54
C VAL A 210 -6.23 1.41 1.63
N CYS A 211 -6.60 0.13 1.65
CA CYS A 211 -5.65 -0.98 1.71
C CYS A 211 -4.72 -0.98 0.49
N THR A 212 -5.26 -0.82 -0.73
CA THR A 212 -4.46 -0.76 -1.95
C THR A 212 -3.53 0.44 -2.01
N VAL A 213 -3.96 1.62 -1.54
CA VAL A 213 -3.10 2.81 -1.46
C VAL A 213 -1.99 2.60 -0.44
N TRP A 214 -2.31 2.01 0.71
CA TRP A 214 -1.34 1.76 1.78
C TRP A 214 -0.29 0.74 1.37
N THR A 215 -0.68 -0.40 0.78
CA THR A 215 0.27 -1.43 0.33
C THR A 215 1.21 -0.87 -0.74
N ARG A 216 0.68 -0.11 -1.71
CA ARG A 216 1.50 0.57 -2.72
C ARG A 216 2.45 1.61 -2.14
N TYR A 217 1.98 2.40 -1.17
CA TYR A 217 2.83 3.38 -0.49
C TYR A 217 3.97 2.71 0.30
N ASP A 218 3.68 1.59 0.96
CA ASP A 218 4.68 0.82 1.70
C ASP A 218 5.73 0.19 0.77
N GLU A 219 5.31 -0.35 -0.38
CA GLU A 219 6.22 -0.83 -1.45
C GLU A 219 7.15 0.28 -1.95
N GLU A 220 6.59 1.43 -2.34
CA GLU A 220 7.36 2.59 -2.83
C GLU A 220 8.35 3.10 -1.77
N ARG A 221 7.94 3.13 -0.51
CA ARG A 221 8.78 3.58 0.61
C ARG A 221 9.95 2.61 0.88
N ARG A 222 9.69 1.30 0.86
CA ARG A 222 10.73 0.27 1.06
C ARG A 222 11.78 0.32 -0.05
N ALA A 223 11.35 0.39 -1.31
CA ALA A 223 12.26 0.51 -2.45
C ALA A 223 13.18 1.74 -2.34
N GLY A 224 12.64 2.88 -1.87
CA GLY A 224 13.43 4.10 -1.65
C GLY A 224 14.43 4.02 -0.48
N LEU A 225 14.17 3.19 0.53
CA LEU A 225 15.11 2.94 1.63
C LEU A 225 16.26 2.04 1.17
N ASP A 226 15.96 0.98 0.41
CA ASP A 226 16.97 0.04 -0.10
C ASP A 226 17.95 0.72 -1.05
N SER A 227 17.47 1.58 -1.96
CA SER A 227 18.32 2.37 -2.85
C SER A 227 19.26 3.32 -2.08
N ARG A 228 18.76 4.00 -1.04
CA ARG A 228 19.59 4.88 -0.19
C ARG A 228 20.67 4.11 0.56
N GLN A 229 20.32 2.97 1.15
CA GLN A 229 21.30 2.13 1.84
C GLN A 229 22.37 1.62 0.88
N ARG A 230 21.98 1.20 -0.33
CA ARG A 230 22.92 0.77 -1.38
C ARG A 230 23.92 1.86 -1.72
N LEU A 231 23.42 3.07 -1.97
CA LEU A 231 24.27 4.22 -2.29
C LEU A 231 25.23 4.56 -1.14
N GLN A 232 24.76 4.54 0.11
CA GLN A 232 25.61 4.77 1.28
C GLN A 232 26.75 3.76 1.41
N ARG A 233 26.49 2.47 1.14
CA ARG A 233 27.52 1.41 1.22
C ARG A 233 28.57 1.56 0.12
N LEU A 234 28.13 1.90 -1.08
CA LEU A 234 29.02 2.21 -2.20
C LEU A 234 29.93 3.41 -1.89
N TYR A 235 29.38 4.49 -1.31
CA TYR A 235 30.20 5.62 -0.82
C TYR A 235 31.25 5.20 0.22
N GLN A 236 30.91 4.26 1.12
CA GLN A 236 31.88 3.71 2.07
C GLN A 236 32.98 2.92 1.36
N ALA A 237 32.63 2.10 0.35
CA ALA A 237 33.61 1.37 -0.45
C ALA A 237 34.57 2.32 -1.17
N LEU A 238 34.05 3.37 -1.83
CA LEU A 238 34.89 4.39 -2.48
C LEU A 238 35.83 5.06 -1.49
N SER A 239 35.31 5.52 -0.34
CA SER A 239 36.15 6.16 0.68
C SER A 239 37.25 5.23 1.21
N GLN A 240 36.98 3.94 1.37
CA GLN A 240 37.98 2.96 1.80
C GLN A 240 39.04 2.71 0.73
N THR A 241 38.64 2.61 -0.55
CA THR A 241 39.56 2.51 -1.68
C THR A 241 40.52 3.70 -1.69
N ASN A 242 40.00 4.93 -1.52
CA ASN A 242 40.83 6.13 -1.52
C ASN A 242 41.79 6.19 -0.34
N GLN A 243 41.35 5.80 0.87
CA GLN A 243 42.24 5.70 2.02
C GLN A 243 43.35 4.65 1.82
N ARG A 244 43.05 3.55 1.12
CA ARG A 244 44.03 2.49 0.83
C ARG A 244 45.04 2.90 -0.22
N ILE A 245 44.59 3.56 -1.30
CA ILE A 245 45.46 4.14 -2.32
C ILE A 245 46.50 5.05 -1.64
N VAL A 246 46.03 6.04 -0.86
CA VAL A 246 46.90 7.03 -0.21
C VAL A 246 47.87 6.38 0.78
N ARG A 247 47.44 5.38 1.55
CA ARG A 247 48.32 4.67 2.50
C ARG A 247 49.38 3.83 1.80
N ARG A 248 49.03 3.18 0.69
CA ARG A 248 49.97 2.35 -0.07
C ARG A 248 50.96 3.17 -0.87
N GLU A 249 50.54 4.32 -1.42
CA GLU A 249 51.47 5.32 -2.00
C GLU A 249 52.58 5.69 -1.00
N ALA A 250 52.25 5.83 0.30
CA ALA A 250 53.25 6.10 1.33
C ALA A 250 54.19 4.92 1.67
N GLU A 251 53.82 3.67 1.33
CA GLU A 251 54.57 2.44 1.61
C GLU A 251 55.27 1.85 0.35
N ALA A 252 54.96 2.36 -0.85
CA ALA A 252 55.29 1.73 -2.14
C ALA A 252 56.74 1.87 -2.60
N PHE A 253 57.58 2.62 -1.86
CA PHE A 253 58.95 2.92 -2.30
C PHE A 253 59.85 1.68 -2.41
N ASP A 254 59.54 0.58 -1.70
CA ASP A 254 60.43 -0.60 -1.59
C ASP A 254 59.77 -1.95 -2.01
N ASP A 255 58.48 -1.96 -2.40
CA ASP A 255 57.79 -3.22 -2.76
C ASP A 255 57.58 -3.38 -4.29
N PRO A 256 58.24 -4.35 -4.93
CA PRO A 256 58.00 -4.67 -6.34
C PRO A 256 56.56 -5.16 -6.62
N ARG A 257 55.82 -5.62 -5.60
CA ARG A 257 54.43 -6.11 -5.68
C ARG A 257 53.37 -5.08 -5.30
N ALA A 258 53.72 -3.81 -5.10
CA ALA A 258 52.77 -2.76 -4.72
C ALA A 258 51.53 -2.66 -5.65
N GLU A 259 51.73 -2.74 -6.97
CA GLU A 259 50.62 -2.73 -7.95
C GLU A 259 49.68 -3.94 -7.77
N GLN A 260 50.25 -5.13 -7.52
CA GLN A 260 49.47 -6.35 -7.33
C GLN A 260 48.62 -6.30 -6.06
N HIS A 261 49.21 -5.82 -4.95
CA HIS A 261 48.50 -5.64 -3.70
C HIS A 261 47.37 -4.62 -3.81
N LEU A 262 47.53 -3.58 -4.63
CA LEU A 262 46.48 -2.61 -4.88
C LEU A 262 45.28 -3.24 -5.61
N PHE A 263 45.54 -4.11 -6.59
CA PHE A 263 44.47 -4.84 -7.29
C PHE A 263 43.74 -5.83 -6.37
N ASP A 264 44.47 -6.58 -5.55
CA ASP A 264 43.87 -7.52 -4.59
C ASP A 264 43.00 -6.81 -3.55
N ASP A 265 43.51 -5.70 -3.00
CA ASP A 265 42.79 -4.89 -2.01
C ASP A 265 41.50 -4.30 -2.62
N LEU A 266 41.55 -3.82 -3.87
CA LEU A 266 40.39 -3.30 -4.57
C LEU A 266 39.33 -4.39 -4.78
N CYS A 267 39.70 -5.54 -5.33
CA CYS A 267 38.78 -6.64 -5.56
C CYS A 267 38.10 -7.05 -4.24
N ARG A 268 38.86 -7.10 -3.13
CA ARG A 268 38.31 -7.37 -1.80
C ARG A 268 37.31 -6.30 -1.35
N ILE A 269 37.64 -5.00 -1.47
CA ILE A 269 36.75 -3.91 -1.05
C ILE A 269 35.44 -3.92 -1.84
N CYS A 270 35.51 -4.15 -3.16
CA CYS A 270 34.34 -4.22 -4.02
C CYS A 270 33.37 -5.35 -3.62
N VAL A 271 33.89 -6.49 -3.14
CA VAL A 271 33.08 -7.63 -2.71
C VAL A 271 32.60 -7.50 -1.27
N GLU A 272 33.51 -7.20 -0.33
CA GLU A 272 33.20 -7.16 1.11
C GLU A 272 32.32 -5.95 1.48
N THR A 273 32.61 -4.77 0.90
CA THR A 273 31.94 -3.50 1.25
C THR A 273 30.96 -3.06 0.14
N GLY A 274 31.36 -3.21 -1.11
CA GLY A 274 30.54 -2.86 -2.28
C GLY A 274 29.43 -3.86 -2.62
N HIS A 275 29.39 -5.02 -1.94
CA HIS A 275 28.43 -6.12 -2.15
C HIS A 275 28.39 -6.70 -3.58
N ALA A 276 29.43 -6.47 -4.38
CA ALA A 276 29.62 -7.29 -5.57
C ALA A 276 29.75 -8.76 -5.13
N ARG A 277 29.17 -9.69 -5.89
CA ARG A 277 29.36 -11.13 -5.65
C ARG A 277 30.77 -11.56 -6.02
N PHE A 278 31.38 -10.86 -6.96
CA PHE A 278 32.72 -11.10 -7.47
C PHE A 278 33.31 -9.82 -8.06
N ALA A 279 34.62 -9.66 -7.92
CA ALA A 279 35.39 -8.60 -8.54
C ALA A 279 36.68 -9.18 -9.12
N ALA A 280 37.13 -8.69 -10.27
CA ALA A 280 38.42 -9.04 -10.85
C ALA A 280 39.04 -7.88 -11.61
N VAL A 281 40.38 -7.81 -11.61
CA VAL A 281 41.15 -6.91 -12.45
C VAL A 281 41.73 -7.71 -13.61
N VAL A 282 41.47 -7.23 -14.82
CA VAL A 282 41.99 -7.78 -16.07
C VAL A 282 42.98 -6.79 -16.66
N LEU A 283 44.20 -7.22 -16.96
CA LEU A 283 45.20 -6.41 -17.66
C LEU A 283 45.39 -6.89 -19.10
N VAL A 284 45.83 -5.98 -19.97
CA VAL A 284 46.25 -6.29 -21.33
C VAL A 284 47.77 -6.50 -21.39
N ASP A 285 48.18 -7.63 -21.97
CA ASP A 285 49.58 -7.99 -22.25
C ASP A 285 49.70 -8.35 -23.73
N GLY A 286 49.99 -7.34 -24.56
CA GLY A 286 50.03 -7.47 -26.02
C GLY A 286 48.69 -7.90 -26.62
N ASP A 287 48.63 -9.10 -27.19
CA ASP A 287 47.42 -9.71 -27.77
C ASP A 287 46.63 -10.58 -26.77
N HIS A 288 47.05 -10.60 -25.50
CA HIS A 288 46.43 -11.39 -24.46
C HIS A 288 45.82 -10.50 -23.38
N PHE A 289 44.80 -11.05 -22.72
CA PHE A 289 44.20 -10.49 -21.53
C PHE A 289 44.39 -11.49 -20.40
N GLU A 290 44.71 -10.98 -19.21
CA GLU A 290 44.96 -11.81 -18.03
C GLU A 290 44.23 -11.25 -16.82
N ARG A 291 43.50 -12.12 -16.10
CA ARG A 291 42.99 -11.83 -14.76
C ARG A 291 44.14 -11.89 -13.77
N VAL A 292 44.59 -10.72 -13.33
CA VAL A 292 45.73 -10.58 -12.42
C VAL A 292 45.31 -10.61 -10.95
N ALA A 293 44.10 -10.16 -10.62
CA ALA A 293 43.57 -10.19 -9.26
C ALA A 293 42.09 -10.53 -9.29
N GLU A 294 41.60 -11.22 -8.27
CA GLU A 294 40.18 -11.54 -8.12
C GLU A 294 39.77 -11.75 -6.67
N HIS A 295 38.50 -11.53 -6.39
CA HIS A 295 37.90 -11.81 -5.10
C HIS A 295 36.45 -12.28 -5.28
N GLY A 296 36.05 -13.26 -4.48
CA GLY A 296 34.76 -13.95 -4.60
C GLY A 296 34.87 -15.35 -5.22
N PRO A 297 33.79 -16.14 -5.22
CA PRO A 297 33.83 -17.54 -5.64
C PRO A 297 33.82 -17.69 -7.17
N ALA A 298 34.99 -17.50 -7.80
CA ALA A 298 35.20 -17.57 -9.26
C ALA A 298 34.63 -18.86 -9.88
N ASP A 299 34.91 -20.02 -9.27
CA ASP A 299 34.47 -21.33 -9.76
C ASP A 299 32.95 -21.47 -9.89
N ARG A 300 32.20 -20.72 -9.06
CA ARG A 300 30.72 -20.76 -9.07
C ARG A 300 30.12 -19.69 -9.97
N LEU A 301 30.73 -18.51 -10.02
CA LEU A 301 30.18 -17.34 -10.70
C LEU A 301 30.67 -17.20 -12.14
N MET A 302 31.77 -17.86 -12.51
CA MET A 302 32.35 -17.86 -13.86
C MET A 302 32.92 -19.25 -14.24
N PRO A 303 32.10 -20.33 -14.19
CA PRO A 303 32.59 -21.68 -14.47
C PRO A 303 33.15 -21.77 -15.90
N GLY A 304 34.40 -22.23 -16.04
CA GLY A 304 35.07 -22.37 -17.34
C GLY A 304 35.65 -21.08 -17.92
N ALA A 305 35.64 -19.97 -17.18
CA ALA A 305 36.31 -18.74 -17.61
C ALA A 305 37.84 -18.88 -17.47
N PRO A 306 38.62 -18.73 -18.56
CA PRO A 306 40.07 -18.85 -18.51
C PRO A 306 40.72 -17.70 -17.71
N GLN A 307 41.84 -17.97 -17.05
CA GLN A 307 42.63 -16.94 -16.37
C GLN A 307 43.35 -16.02 -17.37
N ARG A 308 43.82 -16.56 -18.49
CA ARG A 308 44.44 -15.83 -19.60
C ARG A 308 43.81 -16.23 -20.92
N TRP A 309 43.49 -15.27 -21.78
CA TRP A 309 42.87 -15.51 -23.09
C TRP A 309 43.42 -14.58 -24.17
N ARG A 310 43.29 -14.99 -25.43
CA ARG A 310 43.67 -14.19 -26.60
C ARG A 310 42.52 -13.32 -27.07
N ARG A 311 42.84 -12.21 -27.74
CA ARG A 311 41.86 -11.27 -28.30
C ARG A 311 40.90 -11.89 -29.32
N ASP A 312 41.33 -12.92 -30.05
CA ASP A 312 40.56 -13.65 -31.05
C ASP A 312 39.71 -14.80 -30.46
N ALA A 313 39.90 -15.14 -29.19
CA ALA A 313 39.19 -16.25 -28.55
C ALA A 313 37.68 -15.96 -28.38
N PRO A 314 36.81 -16.99 -28.43
CA PRO A 314 35.38 -16.82 -28.20
C PRO A 314 35.04 -16.10 -26.88
N PHE A 315 35.80 -16.36 -25.80
CA PHE A 315 35.64 -15.70 -24.50
C PHE A 315 35.92 -14.20 -24.53
N ALA A 316 36.83 -13.73 -25.39
CA ALA A 316 37.13 -12.31 -25.55
C ALA A 316 35.89 -11.52 -26.02
N ARG A 317 35.04 -12.16 -26.84
CA ARG A 317 33.83 -11.53 -27.38
C ARG A 317 32.70 -11.41 -26.35
N SER A 318 32.59 -12.36 -25.42
CA SER A 318 31.58 -12.33 -24.36
C SER A 318 32.05 -11.59 -23.09
N SER A 319 33.35 -11.36 -22.94
CA SER A 319 33.96 -10.69 -21.78
C SER A 319 33.68 -9.19 -21.78
N MET A 320 32.92 -8.70 -20.79
CA MET A 320 32.70 -7.26 -20.60
C MET A 320 34.01 -6.51 -20.33
N ALA A 321 34.95 -7.13 -19.61
CA ALA A 321 36.27 -6.56 -19.37
C ALA A 321 37.05 -6.35 -20.68
N THR A 322 36.99 -7.33 -21.60
CA THR A 322 37.64 -7.19 -22.90
C THR A 322 37.02 -6.03 -23.70
N ARG A 323 35.69 -5.93 -23.76
CA ARG A 323 35.02 -4.80 -24.42
C ARG A 323 35.37 -3.46 -23.80
N ALA A 324 35.36 -3.35 -22.47
CA ALA A 324 35.72 -2.13 -21.76
C ALA A 324 37.17 -1.69 -22.06
N ILE A 325 38.11 -2.65 -22.17
CA ILE A 325 39.49 -2.36 -22.53
C ILE A 325 39.59 -1.84 -23.98
N LEU A 326 38.88 -2.48 -24.92
CA LEU A 326 38.96 -2.15 -26.34
C LEU A 326 38.26 -0.84 -26.70
N GLU A 327 37.09 -0.59 -26.11
CA GLU A 327 36.27 0.60 -26.36
C GLU A 327 36.70 1.79 -25.49
N GLY A 328 37.36 1.52 -24.36
CA GLY A 328 37.79 2.54 -23.40
C GLY A 328 36.64 3.19 -22.62
N THR A 329 35.45 2.60 -22.66
CA THR A 329 34.25 3.04 -21.94
C THR A 329 33.77 1.93 -21.00
N HIS A 330 33.12 2.28 -19.90
CA HIS A 330 32.52 1.26 -19.05
C HIS A 330 31.43 0.50 -19.81
N GLN A 331 31.26 -0.77 -19.46
CA GLN A 331 30.28 -1.66 -20.05
C GLN A 331 29.37 -2.16 -18.94
N VAL A 332 28.05 -2.13 -19.15
CA VAL A 332 27.07 -2.55 -18.14
C VAL A 332 25.99 -3.43 -18.75
N SER A 333 25.64 -4.50 -18.04
CA SER A 333 24.49 -5.34 -18.32
C SER A 333 23.76 -5.62 -17.02
N ASN A 334 22.58 -5.03 -16.87
CA ASN A 334 21.75 -5.17 -15.66
C ASN A 334 20.86 -6.43 -15.66
N ARG A 335 20.92 -7.22 -16.75
CA ARG A 335 20.25 -8.50 -16.91
C ARG A 335 21.14 -9.43 -17.73
N ALA A 336 22.20 -9.91 -17.08
CA ALA A 336 23.25 -10.66 -17.75
C ALA A 336 22.75 -11.92 -18.46
N LEU A 337 21.78 -12.62 -17.85
CA LEU A 337 21.16 -13.83 -18.41
C LEU A 337 20.29 -13.56 -19.66
N GLU A 338 19.78 -12.34 -19.82
CA GLU A 338 18.93 -11.93 -20.93
C GLU A 338 19.72 -11.22 -22.04
N ASP A 339 21.01 -10.91 -21.81
CA ASP A 339 21.83 -10.10 -22.71
C ASP A 339 22.43 -10.93 -23.85
N PRO A 340 22.02 -10.70 -25.11
CA PRO A 340 22.56 -11.42 -26.25
C PRO A 340 24.04 -11.16 -26.48
N SER A 341 24.57 -10.00 -26.03
CA SER A 341 25.98 -9.64 -26.21
C SER A 341 26.93 -10.46 -25.33
N LEU A 342 26.41 -11.10 -24.28
CA LEU A 342 27.17 -11.98 -23.40
C LEU A 342 27.06 -13.45 -23.80
N THR A 343 26.10 -13.79 -24.66
CA THR A 343 25.83 -15.16 -25.09
C THR A 343 26.48 -15.43 -26.46
N VAL A 344 27.78 -15.72 -26.45
CA VAL A 344 28.56 -16.00 -27.67
C VAL A 344 28.80 -17.50 -27.83
N PRO A 345 28.58 -18.09 -29.01
CA PRO A 345 28.92 -19.49 -29.27
C PRO A 345 30.39 -19.81 -28.96
N GLY A 346 30.62 -20.82 -28.11
CA GLY A 346 31.95 -21.23 -27.67
C GLY A 346 32.50 -20.49 -26.45
N ALA A 347 31.75 -19.54 -25.88
CA ALA A 347 32.06 -18.94 -24.57
C ALA A 347 31.37 -19.71 -23.41
N PRO A 348 31.88 -19.63 -22.18
CA PRO A 348 31.24 -20.21 -21.00
C PRO A 348 29.87 -19.56 -20.73
N LEU A 349 28.94 -20.36 -20.23
CA LEU A 349 27.59 -19.89 -19.90
C LEU A 349 27.60 -19.07 -18.60
N ILE A 350 26.77 -18.03 -18.53
CA ILE A 350 26.53 -17.28 -17.29
C ILE A 350 25.75 -18.18 -16.32
N PRO A 351 26.28 -18.45 -15.12
CA PRO A 351 25.59 -19.31 -14.16
C PRO A 351 24.44 -18.58 -13.45
N PRO A 352 23.46 -19.32 -12.92
CA PRO A 352 22.44 -18.75 -12.03
C PRO A 352 23.09 -18.03 -10.84
N GLY A 353 22.62 -16.82 -10.51
CA GLY A 353 23.18 -15.99 -9.43
C GLY A 353 24.12 -14.87 -9.91
N VAL A 354 24.35 -14.75 -11.22
CA VAL A 354 24.91 -13.56 -11.86
C VAL A 354 23.79 -12.86 -12.63
N GLU A 355 23.17 -11.88 -12.01
CA GLU A 355 22.02 -11.16 -12.56
C GLU A 355 22.44 -9.87 -13.26
N SER A 356 23.52 -9.23 -12.80
CA SER A 356 24.11 -8.04 -13.43
C SER A 356 25.63 -8.15 -13.52
N MET A 357 26.21 -7.56 -14.57
CA MET A 357 27.65 -7.48 -14.83
C MET A 357 28.04 -6.06 -15.23
N ALA A 358 29.22 -5.61 -14.80
CA ALA A 358 29.81 -4.37 -15.28
C ALA A 358 31.33 -4.48 -15.38
N ALA A 359 31.92 -3.69 -16.28
CA ALA A 359 33.36 -3.56 -16.39
C ALA A 359 33.76 -2.11 -16.63
N PHE A 360 34.81 -1.64 -15.94
CA PHE A 360 35.27 -0.26 -15.93
C PHE A 360 36.73 -0.20 -16.40
N PRO A 361 37.08 0.62 -17.40
CA PRO A 361 38.44 0.69 -17.93
C PRO A 361 39.41 1.31 -16.92
N LEU A 362 40.59 0.71 -16.80
CA LEU A 362 41.71 1.22 -16.01
C LEU A 362 42.75 1.83 -16.94
N ARG A 363 43.23 3.02 -16.62
CA ARG A 363 44.11 3.81 -17.46
C ARG A 363 45.47 4.05 -16.82
N ARG A 364 46.50 4.17 -17.65
CA ARG A 364 47.86 4.55 -17.28
C ARG A 364 48.39 5.49 -18.36
N GLY A 365 48.79 6.71 -18.01
CA GLY A 365 49.19 7.73 -18.99
C GLY A 365 48.11 8.07 -20.02
N GLY A 366 46.82 7.88 -19.70
CA GLY A 366 45.70 8.06 -20.63
C GLY A 366 45.35 6.83 -21.49
N GLU A 367 46.26 5.87 -21.61
CA GLU A 367 46.04 4.60 -22.32
C GLU A 367 45.32 3.58 -21.45
N VAL A 368 44.42 2.79 -22.03
CA VAL A 368 43.67 1.76 -21.31
C VAL A 368 44.56 0.51 -21.16
N VAL A 369 44.94 0.20 -19.92
CA VAL A 369 45.84 -0.93 -19.60
C VAL A 369 45.10 -2.14 -19.04
N GLY A 370 43.82 -1.98 -18.72
CA GLY A 370 43.02 -3.05 -18.13
C GLY A 370 41.59 -2.64 -17.85
N ALA A 371 40.87 -3.49 -17.13
CA ALA A 371 39.53 -3.20 -16.64
C ALA A 371 39.26 -3.87 -15.29
N LEU A 372 38.50 -3.17 -14.44
CA LEU A 372 37.86 -3.73 -13.25
C LEU A 372 36.51 -4.33 -13.65
N SER A 373 36.33 -5.62 -13.45
CA SER A 373 35.09 -6.36 -13.72
C SER A 373 34.37 -6.69 -12.42
N LEU A 374 33.05 -6.50 -12.40
CA LEU A 374 32.18 -6.73 -11.25
C LEU A 374 30.96 -7.56 -11.64
N LEU A 375 30.61 -8.53 -10.79
CA LEU A 375 29.39 -9.33 -10.93
C LEU A 375 28.49 -9.10 -9.72
N ALA A 376 27.19 -8.94 -9.95
CA ALA A 376 26.19 -8.79 -8.90
C ALA A 376 25.07 -9.83 -9.06
N GLY A 377 24.53 -10.27 -7.92
CA GLY A 377 23.46 -11.27 -7.87
C GLY A 377 22.05 -10.68 -7.87
N GLU A 378 21.93 -9.38 -8.14
CA GLU A 378 20.64 -8.68 -8.23
C GLU A 378 20.51 -8.05 -9.62
N PRO A 379 19.33 -8.10 -10.26
CA PRO A 379 19.10 -7.43 -11.53
C PRO A 379 19.03 -5.92 -11.29
N GLY A 380 19.50 -5.12 -12.26
CA GLY A 380 19.46 -3.66 -12.13
C GLY A 380 20.42 -3.11 -11.08
N PHE A 381 21.46 -3.86 -10.69
CA PHE A 381 22.38 -3.47 -9.62
C PHE A 381 23.15 -2.19 -9.96
N PHE A 382 23.51 -2.00 -11.23
CA PHE A 382 24.31 -0.87 -11.71
C PHE A 382 23.38 0.23 -12.24
N ASP A 383 22.77 0.97 -11.31
CA ASP A 383 22.02 2.19 -11.64
C ASP A 383 22.99 3.36 -11.96
N PRO A 384 22.50 4.49 -12.53
CA PRO A 384 23.38 5.60 -12.92
C PRO A 384 24.22 6.20 -11.78
N GLN A 385 23.74 6.15 -10.53
CA GLN A 385 24.46 6.69 -9.37
C GLN A 385 25.56 5.73 -8.96
N VAL A 386 25.28 4.42 -8.96
CA VAL A 386 26.28 3.37 -8.73
C VAL A 386 27.36 3.39 -9.81
N LEU A 387 26.97 3.53 -11.08
CA LEU A 387 27.91 3.62 -12.21
C LEU A 387 28.87 4.78 -12.05
N GLY A 388 28.36 5.99 -11.74
CA GLY A 388 29.21 7.16 -11.53
C GLY A 388 30.23 6.99 -10.41
N LEU A 389 29.85 6.31 -9.32
CA LEU A 389 30.78 6.04 -8.22
C LEU A 389 31.85 4.99 -8.56
N LEU A 390 31.48 3.98 -9.36
CA LEU A 390 32.42 2.97 -9.83
C LEU A 390 33.38 3.53 -10.88
N ASP A 391 32.92 4.45 -11.73
CA ASP A 391 33.77 5.23 -12.63
C ASP A 391 34.79 6.06 -11.84
N GLU A 392 34.36 6.74 -10.76
CA GLU A 392 35.25 7.49 -9.86
C GLU A 392 36.30 6.56 -9.24
N MET A 393 35.88 5.39 -8.74
CA MET A 393 36.78 4.39 -8.16
C MET A 393 37.81 3.84 -9.17
N ALA A 394 37.39 3.59 -10.40
CA ALA A 394 38.29 3.17 -11.48
C ALA A 394 39.25 4.31 -11.88
N GLY A 395 38.79 5.56 -11.83
CA GLY A 395 39.58 6.76 -12.02
C GLY A 395 40.67 6.93 -10.95
N ASP A 396 40.30 6.80 -9.67
CA ASP A 396 41.23 6.88 -8.54
C ASP A 396 42.30 5.80 -8.61
N LEU A 397 41.92 4.58 -9.01
CA LEU A 397 42.89 3.50 -9.26
C LEU A 397 43.81 3.82 -10.45
N SER A 398 43.26 4.34 -11.54
CA SER A 398 44.06 4.73 -12.71
C SER A 398 45.10 5.80 -12.35
N PHE A 399 44.72 6.74 -11.48
CA PHE A 399 45.62 7.75 -10.94
C PHE A 399 46.73 7.12 -10.07
N ALA A 400 46.38 6.21 -9.15
CA ALA A 400 47.35 5.51 -8.31
C ALA A 400 48.37 4.69 -9.13
N LEU A 401 47.92 4.00 -10.17
CA LEU A 401 48.79 3.22 -11.06
C LEU A 401 49.79 4.12 -11.82
N GLU A 402 49.34 5.29 -12.26
CA GLU A 402 50.18 6.28 -12.91
C GLU A 402 51.23 6.84 -11.94
N HIS A 403 50.84 7.09 -10.69
CA HIS A 403 51.76 7.56 -9.65
C HIS A 403 52.86 6.54 -9.36
N LEU A 404 52.48 5.28 -9.08
CA LEU A 404 53.43 4.17 -8.85
C LEU A 404 54.42 3.98 -10.01
N ARG A 405 53.96 4.15 -11.26
CA ARG A 405 54.84 4.10 -12.43
C ARG A 405 55.89 5.22 -12.41
N ARG A 406 55.47 6.45 -12.10
CA ARG A 406 56.37 7.62 -12.06
C ARG A 406 57.41 7.47 -10.97
N GLU A 407 57.02 7.06 -9.78
CA GLU A 407 57.96 6.85 -8.66
C GLU A 407 58.98 5.77 -8.99
N ARG A 408 58.55 4.64 -9.57
CA ARG A 408 59.47 3.58 -10.02
C ARG A 408 60.43 4.05 -11.10
N HIS A 409 59.98 4.93 -11.99
CA HIS A 409 60.85 5.49 -13.02
C HIS A 409 61.91 6.41 -12.42
N GLN A 410 61.51 7.31 -11.52
CA GLN A 410 62.41 8.21 -10.79
C GLN A 410 63.41 7.46 -9.92
N ALA A 411 62.97 6.41 -9.21
CA ALA A 411 63.85 5.56 -8.41
C ALA A 411 64.93 4.87 -9.28
N ARG A 412 64.55 4.35 -10.46
CA ARG A 412 65.49 3.73 -11.41
C ARG A 412 66.47 4.75 -11.98
N GLU A 413 66.03 5.96 -12.31
CA GLU A 413 66.92 7.02 -12.78
C GLU A 413 67.95 7.40 -11.70
N LEU A 414 67.52 7.52 -10.44
CA LEU A 414 68.39 7.79 -9.30
C LEU A 414 69.37 6.63 -9.04
N ASP A 415 68.95 5.38 -9.20
CA ASP A 415 69.82 4.20 -9.10
C ASP A 415 70.87 4.18 -10.21
N VAL A 416 70.48 4.45 -11.45
CA VAL A 416 71.42 4.54 -12.58
C VAL A 416 72.45 5.65 -12.37
N LEU A 417 72.02 6.82 -11.87
CA LEU A 417 72.92 7.92 -11.51
C LEU A 417 73.87 7.53 -10.37
N ARG A 418 73.37 6.83 -9.35
CA ARG A 418 74.15 6.37 -8.20
C ARG A 418 75.19 5.33 -8.60
N ASP A 419 74.83 4.40 -9.47
CA ASP A 419 75.74 3.38 -9.98
C ASP A 419 76.81 3.99 -10.91
N ALA A 420 76.43 4.97 -11.74
CA ALA A 420 77.39 5.73 -12.54
C ALA A 420 78.40 6.50 -11.66
N LEU A 421 77.94 7.13 -10.57
CA LEU A 421 78.80 7.82 -9.61
C LEU A 421 79.73 6.84 -8.86
N ARG A 422 79.23 5.67 -8.45
CA ARG A 422 80.06 4.62 -7.81
C ARG A 422 81.12 4.03 -8.76
N GLY A 423 80.78 3.87 -10.04
CA GLY A 423 81.74 3.48 -11.08
C GLY A 423 82.84 4.51 -11.28
N GLN A 424 82.50 5.80 -11.17
CA GLN A 424 83.46 6.91 -11.28
C GLN A 424 84.38 7.02 -10.05
N GLU A 425 83.89 6.75 -8.84
CA GLU A 425 84.72 6.67 -7.63
C GLU A 425 85.68 5.47 -7.63
N SER A 426 85.26 4.33 -8.17
CA SER A 426 86.11 3.13 -8.25
C SER A 426 87.28 3.29 -9.24
N GLY A 427 87.10 4.11 -10.29
CA GLY A 427 88.19 4.48 -11.21
C GLY A 427 89.18 5.53 -10.64
N LEU A 428 88.81 6.24 -9.57
CA LEU A 428 89.64 7.26 -8.94
C LEU A 428 90.60 6.69 -7.87
N VAL A 429 90.40 5.45 -7.40
CA VAL A 429 91.28 4.81 -6.39
C VAL A 429 92.56 4.23 -7.02
N GLU A 430 92.58 3.90 -8.31
CA GLU A 430 93.77 3.34 -8.99
C GLU A 430 94.86 4.37 -9.36
N THR A 431 94.69 5.66 -9.03
CA THR A 431 95.69 6.69 -9.33
C THR A 431 96.26 7.38 -8.08
N THR A 432 96.31 6.69 -6.94
CA THR A 432 97.04 7.19 -5.77
C THR A 432 98.54 6.89 -5.94
N PRO A 433 99.43 7.88 -6.08
CA PRO A 433 100.88 7.64 -6.20
C PRO A 433 101.42 7.06 -4.88
N ALA A 434 102.47 6.24 -4.97
CA ALA A 434 103.05 5.44 -3.88
C ALA A 434 103.67 6.20 -2.68
N ALA A 435 103.28 7.45 -2.41
CA ALA A 435 103.96 8.35 -1.48
C ALA A 435 103.30 8.47 -0.08
N PHE A 436 102.21 7.76 0.23
CA PHE A 436 101.59 7.82 1.56
C PHE A 436 101.17 6.43 2.07
N ARG A 437 102.14 5.63 2.51
CA ARG A 437 101.91 4.50 3.42
C ARG A 437 102.35 4.91 4.83
N PRO A 438 101.47 5.03 5.82
CA PRO A 438 101.88 4.93 7.22
C PRO A 438 102.08 3.45 7.58
N GLU A 439 103.13 3.20 8.34
CA GLU A 439 103.62 1.89 8.76
C GLU A 439 102.61 1.10 9.60
N ALA A 440 102.65 -0.22 9.43
CA ALA A 440 101.95 -1.19 10.25
C ALA A 440 102.56 -1.25 11.66
N THR A 441 101.74 -1.10 12.69
CA THR A 441 102.07 -1.55 14.05
C THR A 441 101.18 -2.73 14.46
N SER A 442 101.87 -3.82 14.72
CA SER A 442 101.52 -5.09 15.35
C SER A 442 100.51 -5.06 16.51
N ARG A 443 99.56 -6.03 16.46
CA ARG A 443 99.03 -6.96 17.51
C ARG A 443 99.53 -6.78 18.97
N PRO A 444 98.77 -7.19 20.03
CA PRO A 444 98.12 -8.52 20.08
C PRO A 444 96.78 -8.64 20.83
N ALA A 445 96.26 -9.87 20.74
CA ALA A 445 95.14 -10.42 21.49
C ALA A 445 95.51 -10.76 22.95
N ALA A 446 94.52 -10.71 23.85
CA ALA A 446 94.46 -11.42 25.13
C ALA A 446 92.97 -11.42 25.56
N GLU A 447 92.29 -12.57 25.52
CA GLU A 447 92.07 -13.49 26.64
C GLU A 447 90.76 -13.20 27.41
N SER A 448 89.82 -14.14 27.26
CA SER A 448 88.83 -14.51 28.28
C SER A 448 89.59 -15.14 29.46
N PRO A 449 89.13 -15.06 30.72
CA PRO A 449 88.23 -16.13 31.19
C PRO A 449 87.23 -15.77 32.32
N ASP A 450 86.28 -16.70 32.45
CA ASP A 450 85.64 -17.24 33.67
C ASP A 450 84.55 -16.48 34.45
N ALA A 451 83.35 -17.06 34.32
CA ALA A 451 82.53 -17.69 35.37
C ALA A 451 82.39 -17.03 36.75
N THR A 452 81.12 -16.94 37.18
CA THR A 452 80.50 -17.52 38.41
C THR A 452 79.25 -16.67 38.70
N ASP A 453 78.07 -17.12 38.29
CA ASP A 453 77.11 -17.89 39.11
C ASP A 453 76.41 -17.06 40.21
N GLN A 454 75.10 -17.26 40.27
CA GLN A 454 74.09 -16.93 41.29
C GLN A 454 72.93 -16.11 40.70
N SER A 455 71.87 -16.78 40.23
CA SER A 455 70.69 -17.18 41.03
C SER A 455 69.91 -15.91 41.45
N GLU A 456 68.68 -15.68 41.01
CA GLU A 456 67.51 -16.39 41.52
C GLU A 456 66.22 -15.88 40.84
N HIS A 457 65.25 -16.80 40.75
CA HIS A 457 63.80 -16.57 40.81
C HIS A 457 63.05 -15.92 39.62
N GLY A 458 62.45 -16.79 38.79
CA GLY A 458 61.05 -16.59 38.40
C GLY A 458 60.10 -17.10 39.51
N PRO A 459 58.81 -17.36 39.23
CA PRO A 459 57.98 -16.83 38.15
C PRO A 459 56.61 -16.31 38.67
N ARG A 460 55.90 -15.54 37.83
CA ARG A 460 54.44 -15.64 37.66
C ARG A 460 54.03 -15.10 36.30
#